data_AF-A0A935RCL6-F1
#
_entry.id   AF-A0A935RCL6-F1
#
_cell.length_a   1.000
_cell.length_b   1.000
_cell.length_c   1.000
_cell.angle_alpha   90.00
_cell.angle_beta   90.00
_cell.angle_gamma   90.00
#
_symmetry.space_group_name_H-M   'P 1'
#
loop_
_entity.id
_entity.type
_entity.pdbx_description
1 polymer ?
#
loop_
_entity_poly.entity_id
_entity_poly.type
_entity_poly.pdbx_seq_one_letter_code
_entity_poly.pdbx_strand_id
1 'polypeptide(L)'
;MNPLRFLRAAGALMVLVGLARGAGGVALLARGGAADPAIKAGGAAVVAAAMSLLLLGALLVAAGVGVLRRKRAAWVIGAVGTVAFVLGGAVNGTVLYGRPGGGGTALNVLAAAAIIGGLLAGRSALADPDADLKS
;
A
#
# COMPACT_ATOMS: atom_id res chain seq x y z
N MET A 1 21.69 8.78 11.76
CA MET A 1 20.79 8.63 10.60
C MET A 1 19.58 9.53 10.80
N ASN A 2 19.13 10.30 9.79
CA ASN A 2 18.05 11.28 9.93
C ASN A 2 16.66 10.59 9.89
N PRO A 3 15.89 10.56 11.01
CA PRO A 3 14.59 9.86 11.09
C PRO A 3 13.57 10.37 10.05
N LEU A 4 13.64 11.66 9.70
CA LEU A 4 12.75 12.28 8.74
C LEU A 4 12.90 11.68 7.33
N ARG A 5 14.12 11.29 6.94
CA ARG A 5 14.35 10.66 5.64
C ARG A 5 13.65 9.31 5.53
N PHE A 6 13.65 8.51 6.60
CA PHE A 6 12.92 7.23 6.66
C PHE A 6 11.42 7.43 6.59
N LEU A 7 10.91 8.42 7.33
CA LEU A 7 9.48 8.75 7.32
C LEU A 7 9.02 9.22 5.93
N ARG A 8 9.80 10.10 5.27
CA ARG A 8 9.52 10.58 3.91
C ARG A 8 9.61 9.44 2.89
N ALA A 9 10.61 8.57 2.99
CA ALA A 9 10.74 7.41 2.12
C ALA A 9 9.55 6.45 2.27
N ALA A 10 9.13 6.15 3.51
CA ALA A 10 7.95 5.33 3.78
C ALA A 10 6.68 5.97 3.22
N GLY A 11 6.46 7.26 3.47
CA GLY A 11 5.31 7.99 2.93
C GLY A 11 5.26 8.00 1.40
N ALA A 12 6.41 8.20 0.74
CA ALA A 12 6.51 8.14 -0.72
C ALA A 12 6.22 6.73 -1.26
N LEU A 13 6.79 5.69 -0.64
CA LEU A 13 6.53 4.29 -1.00
C LEU A 13 5.04 3.94 -0.83
N MET A 14 4.39 4.39 0.24
CA MET A 14 2.95 4.19 0.43
C MET A 14 2.13 4.82 -0.70
N VAL A 15 2.48 6.04 -1.14
CA VAL A 15 1.81 6.69 -2.27
C VAL A 15 2.03 5.89 -3.55
N LEU A 16 3.28 5.51 -3.86
CA LEU A 16 3.58 4.74 -5.07
C LEU A 16 2.87 3.38 -5.10
N VAL A 17 2.91 2.64 -3.99
CA VAL A 17 2.21 1.36 -3.85
C VAL A 17 0.70 1.58 -3.98
N GLY A 18 0.15 2.60 -3.31
CA GLY A 18 -1.27 2.91 -3.38
C GLY A 18 -1.75 3.24 -4.79
N LEU A 19 -0.99 4.04 -5.54
CA LEU A 19 -1.26 4.35 -6.95
C LEU A 19 -1.19 3.09 -7.82
N ALA A 20 -0.18 2.24 -7.63
CA ALA A 20 -0.07 0.98 -8.36
C ALA A 20 -1.25 0.04 -8.08
N ARG A 21 -1.74 -0.02 -6.83
CA ARG A 21 -2.96 -0.78 -6.49
C ARG A 21 -4.19 -0.19 -7.14
N GLY A 22 -4.33 1.14 -7.10
CA GLY A 22 -5.42 1.85 -7.75
C GLY A 22 -5.47 1.54 -9.25
N ALA A 23 -4.33 1.63 -9.94
CA ALA A 23 -4.21 1.31 -11.36
C ALA A 23 -4.60 -0.16 -11.66
N GLY A 24 -4.15 -1.11 -10.83
CA GLY A 24 -4.55 -2.52 -10.94
C GLY A 24 -6.06 -2.72 -10.76
N GLY A 25 -6.68 -2.03 -9.80
CA GLY A 25 -8.12 -2.04 -9.61
C GLY A 25 -8.89 -1.48 -10.80
N VAL A 26 -8.46 -0.33 -11.35
CA VAL A 26 -9.06 0.25 -12.56
C VAL A 26 -8.93 -0.71 -13.75
N ALA A 27 -7.77 -1.32 -13.94
CA ALA A 27 -7.54 -2.27 -15.03
C ALA A 27 -8.48 -3.49 -14.92
N LEU A 28 -8.68 -4.03 -13.72
CA LEU A 28 -9.63 -5.12 -13.48
C LEU A 28 -11.09 -4.72 -13.76
N LEU A 29 -11.50 -3.48 -13.43
CA LEU A 29 -12.85 -3.02 -13.77
C LEU A 29 -13.04 -2.82 -15.27
N ALA A 30 -12.04 -2.28 -15.94
CA ALA A 30 -12.12 -1.97 -17.37
C ALA A 30 -12.08 -3.23 -18.25
N ARG A 31 -11.26 -4.22 -17.87
CA ARG A 31 -10.97 -5.40 -18.71
C ARG A 31 -11.47 -6.71 -18.10
N GLY A 32 -11.98 -6.70 -16.87
CA GLY A 32 -12.41 -7.91 -16.18
C GLY A 32 -11.27 -8.94 -16.06
N GLY A 33 -11.60 -10.21 -16.29
CA GLY A 33 -10.60 -11.29 -16.34
C GLY A 33 -9.60 -11.18 -17.49
N ALA A 34 -9.88 -10.37 -18.54
CA ALA A 34 -8.93 -10.14 -19.63
C ALA A 34 -7.82 -9.14 -19.28
N ALA A 35 -7.80 -8.62 -18.05
CA ALA A 35 -6.70 -7.80 -17.53
C ALA A 35 -5.41 -8.61 -17.37
N ASP A 36 -5.51 -9.91 -17.04
CA ASP A 36 -4.39 -10.84 -16.92
C ASP A 36 -4.89 -12.26 -17.29
N PRO A 37 -4.28 -12.93 -18.28
CA PRO A 37 -4.71 -14.26 -18.73
C PRO A 37 -4.62 -15.35 -17.65
N ALA A 38 -3.91 -15.10 -16.55
CA ALA A 38 -3.83 -16.03 -15.43
C ALA A 38 -5.04 -15.97 -14.49
N ILE A 39 -5.93 -14.97 -14.62
CA ILE A 39 -7.12 -14.83 -13.77
C ILE A 39 -8.11 -15.97 -14.07
N LYS A 40 -8.49 -16.68 -13.00
CA LYS A 40 -9.46 -17.80 -13.03
C LYS A 40 -10.80 -17.45 -12.38
N ALA A 41 -10.90 -16.28 -11.76
CA ALA A 41 -12.08 -15.85 -11.02
C ALA A 41 -13.24 -15.45 -11.94
N GLY A 42 -14.48 -15.71 -11.49
CA GLY A 42 -15.69 -15.21 -12.13
C GLY A 42 -15.87 -13.69 -11.96
N GLY A 43 -16.75 -13.10 -12.77
CA GLY A 43 -16.93 -11.64 -12.85
C GLY A 43 -17.19 -10.93 -11.51
N ALA A 44 -18.05 -11.49 -10.65
CA ALA A 44 -18.34 -10.91 -9.33
C ALA A 44 -17.10 -10.86 -8.42
N ALA A 45 -16.28 -11.91 -8.43
CA ALA A 45 -15.04 -11.97 -7.66
C ALA A 45 -13.97 -11.01 -8.22
N VAL A 46 -13.91 -10.83 -9.54
CA VAL A 46 -13.05 -9.82 -10.17
C VAL A 46 -13.44 -8.41 -9.76
N VAL A 47 -14.74 -8.08 -9.76
CA VAL A 47 -15.24 -6.77 -9.32
C VAL A 47 -14.94 -6.55 -7.83
N ALA A 48 -15.16 -7.54 -6.98
CA ALA A 48 -14.85 -7.45 -5.56
C ALA A 48 -13.35 -7.21 -5.31
N ALA A 49 -12.48 -7.96 -6.01
CA ALA A 49 -11.03 -7.78 -5.93
C ALA A 49 -10.63 -6.38 -6.42
N ALA A 50 -11.20 -5.90 -7.52
CA ALA A 50 -10.94 -4.58 -8.06
C ALA A 50 -11.33 -3.46 -7.07
N MET A 51 -12.52 -3.55 -6.47
CA MET A 51 -12.97 -2.61 -5.44
C MET A 51 -12.03 -2.60 -4.23
N SER A 52 -11.60 -3.78 -3.77
CA SER A 52 -10.67 -3.88 -2.64
C SER A 52 -9.32 -3.22 -2.94
N LEU A 53 -8.81 -3.35 -4.18
CA LEU A 53 -7.56 -2.71 -4.61
C LEU A 53 -7.70 -1.19 -4.68
N LEU A 54 -8.84 -0.68 -5.15
CA LEU A 54 -9.12 0.76 -5.20
C LEU A 54 -9.20 1.36 -3.79
N LEU A 55 -9.97 0.72 -2.89
CA LEU A 55 -10.13 1.18 -1.52
C LEU A 55 -8.79 1.17 -0.77
N LEU A 56 -8.03 0.08 -0.88
CA LEU A 56 -6.71 -0.03 -0.28
C LEU A 56 -5.73 0.98 -0.89
N GLY A 57 -5.79 1.18 -2.21
CA GLY A 57 -4.97 2.17 -2.92
C GLY A 57 -5.22 3.58 -2.42
N ALA A 58 -6.49 3.99 -2.34
CA ALA A 58 -6.89 5.29 -1.80
C ALA A 58 -6.45 5.47 -0.34
N LEU A 59 -6.62 4.44 0.49
CA LEU A 59 -6.18 4.45 1.88
C LEU A 59 -4.66 4.67 2.00
N LEU A 60 -3.86 3.93 1.23
CA LEU A 60 -2.40 4.05 1.26
C LEU A 60 -1.92 5.40 0.73
N VAL A 61 -2.55 5.95 -0.33
CA VAL A 61 -2.23 7.29 -0.83
C VAL A 61 -2.56 8.35 0.22
N ALA A 62 -3.76 8.32 0.80
CA ALA A 62 -4.17 9.28 1.83
C ALA A 62 -3.27 9.21 3.06
N ALA A 63 -2.96 8.00 3.53
CA ALA A 63 -2.05 7.79 4.64
C ALA A 63 -0.61 8.23 4.30
N GLY A 64 -0.11 7.91 3.11
CA GLY A 64 1.22 8.32 2.65
C GLY A 64 1.37 9.83 2.58
N VAL A 65 0.40 10.53 1.99
CA VAL A 65 0.35 12.01 1.99
C VAL A 65 0.29 12.57 3.41
N GLY A 66 -0.49 11.95 4.30
CA GLY A 66 -0.55 12.35 5.70
C GLY A 66 0.77 12.13 6.46
N VAL A 67 1.48 11.04 6.18
CA VAL A 67 2.81 10.72 6.73
C VAL A 67 3.86 11.73 6.24
N LEU A 68 3.82 12.11 4.96
CA LEU A 68 4.68 13.17 4.41
C LEU A 68 4.44 14.52 5.09
N ARG A 69 3.19 14.78 5.51
CA ARG A 69 2.80 15.93 6.34
C ARG A 69 2.99 15.70 7.85
N ARG A 70 3.69 14.62 8.24
CA ARG A 70 4.02 14.24 9.63
C ARG A 70 2.80 14.10 10.56
N LYS A 71 1.64 13.69 10.03
CA LYS A 71 0.44 13.48 10.84
C LYS A 71 0.52 12.14 11.57
N ARG A 72 0.46 12.17 12.91
CA ARG A 72 0.49 10.95 13.75
C ARG A 72 -0.66 9.98 13.45
N ALA A 73 -1.87 10.49 13.22
CA ALA A 73 -3.00 9.64 12.83
C ALA A 73 -2.74 8.91 11.50
N ALA A 74 -2.15 9.60 10.51
CA ALA A 74 -1.81 9.01 9.23
C ALA A 74 -0.69 7.97 9.33
N TRP A 75 0.23 8.11 10.29
CA TRP A 75 1.24 7.10 10.59
C TRP A 75 0.61 5.79 11.11
N VAL A 76 -0.36 5.89 12.04
CA VAL A 76 -1.07 4.71 12.56
C VAL A 76 -1.88 4.05 11.44
N ILE A 77 -2.67 4.85 10.71
CA ILE A 77 -3.47 4.37 9.57
C ILE A 77 -2.55 3.74 8.51
N GLY A 78 -1.38 4.33 8.27
CA GLY A 78 -0.39 3.83 7.33
C GLY A 78 0.19 2.48 7.73
N ALA A 79 0.53 2.30 9.01
CA ALA A 79 1.00 1.03 9.53
C ALA A 79 -0.07 -0.07 9.39
N VAL A 80 -1.31 0.21 9.84
CA VAL A 80 -2.43 -0.74 9.74
C VAL A 80 -2.78 -1.03 8.27
N GLY A 81 -2.83 0.00 7.42
CA GLY A 81 -3.10 -0.13 5.99
C GLY A 81 -2.02 -0.92 5.25
N THR A 82 -0.76 -0.84 5.69
CA THR A 82 0.35 -1.64 5.14
C THR A 82 0.20 -3.12 5.51
N VAL A 83 -0.23 -3.44 6.72
CA VAL A 83 -0.57 -4.82 7.11
C VAL A 83 -1.76 -5.33 6.28
N ALA A 84 -2.82 -4.53 6.18
CA ALA A 84 -3.98 -4.85 5.35
C ALA A 84 -3.60 -5.05 3.87
N PHE A 85 -2.60 -4.34 3.37
CA PHE A 85 -2.08 -4.52 2.02
C PHE A 85 -1.46 -5.90 1.80
N VAL A 86 -0.67 -6.41 2.74
CA VAL A 86 -0.09 -7.76 2.63
C VAL A 86 -1.20 -8.82 2.66
N LEU A 87 -2.12 -8.70 3.63
CA LEU A 87 -3.24 -9.63 3.77
C LEU A 87 -4.16 -9.59 2.54
N GLY A 88 -4.53 -8.40 2.07
CA GLY A 88 -5.33 -8.20 0.87
C GLY A 88 -4.63 -8.73 -0.39
N GLY A 89 -3.31 -8.60 -0.48
CA GLY A 89 -2.52 -9.21 -1.55
C GLY A 89 -2.59 -10.73 -1.55
N ALA A 90 -2.56 -11.37 -0.38
CA ALA A 90 -2.71 -12.81 -0.24
C ALA A 90 -4.14 -13.25 -0.61
N VAL A 91 -5.17 -12.58 -0.06
CA VAL A 91 -6.58 -12.87 -0.32
C VAL A 91 -6.90 -12.66 -1.80
N ASN A 92 -6.59 -11.51 -2.38
CA ASN A 92 -6.82 -11.25 -3.80
C ASN A 92 -6.04 -12.20 -4.70
N GLY A 93 -4.83 -12.59 -4.29
CA GLY A 93 -4.05 -13.63 -4.96
C GLY A 93 -4.80 -14.96 -5.02
N THR A 94 -5.32 -15.43 -3.88
CA THR A 94 -6.11 -16.66 -3.81
C THR A 94 -7.41 -16.57 -4.61
N VAL A 95 -8.15 -15.47 -4.48
CA VAL A 95 -9.44 -15.27 -5.14
C VAL A 95 -9.27 -15.20 -6.65
N LEU A 96 -8.33 -14.41 -7.16
CA LEU A 96 -8.16 -14.19 -8.60
C LEU A 96 -7.47 -15.35 -9.31
N TYR A 97 -6.49 -16.00 -8.68
CA TYR A 97 -5.59 -16.95 -9.34
C TYR A 97 -5.69 -18.39 -8.80
N GLY A 98 -6.49 -18.63 -7.76
CA GLY A 98 -6.69 -19.96 -7.16
C GLY A 98 -5.50 -20.47 -6.33
N ARG A 99 -4.48 -19.64 -6.09
CA ARG A 99 -3.33 -19.96 -5.23
C ARG A 99 -2.81 -18.71 -4.52
N PRO A 100 -2.42 -18.80 -3.25
CA PRO A 100 -1.68 -17.72 -2.61
C PRO A 100 -0.29 -17.63 -3.25
N GLY A 101 0.31 -16.43 -3.30
CA GLY A 101 1.75 -16.33 -3.54
C GLY A 101 2.23 -16.30 -5.00
N GLY A 102 1.46 -15.77 -5.96
CA GLY A 102 1.99 -15.48 -7.30
C GLY A 102 3.19 -14.50 -7.27
N GLY A 103 3.87 -14.28 -8.41
CA GLY A 103 5.13 -13.53 -8.49
C GLY A 103 5.13 -12.11 -7.86
N GLY A 104 3.96 -11.50 -7.67
CA GLY A 104 3.83 -10.20 -6.99
C GLY A 104 3.85 -10.27 -5.45
N THR A 105 3.69 -11.43 -4.82
CA THR A 105 3.57 -11.52 -3.34
C THR A 105 4.88 -11.20 -2.63
N ALA A 106 6.02 -11.68 -3.13
CA ALA A 106 7.32 -11.35 -2.55
C ALA A 106 7.61 -9.85 -2.60
N LEU A 107 7.28 -9.20 -3.73
CA LEU A 107 7.40 -7.74 -3.88
C LEU A 107 6.47 -6.99 -2.92
N ASN A 108 5.25 -7.49 -2.70
CA ASN A 108 4.33 -6.88 -1.74
C ASN A 108 4.86 -6.95 -0.30
N VAL A 109 5.38 -8.11 0.08
CA VAL A 109 5.98 -8.31 1.41
C VAL A 109 7.21 -7.43 1.59
N LEU A 110 8.08 -7.35 0.57
CA LEU A 110 9.26 -6.48 0.58
C LEU A 110 8.87 -5.01 0.72
N ALA A 111 7.90 -4.54 -0.08
CA ALA A 111 7.40 -3.18 -0.01
C ALA A 111 6.79 -2.88 1.37
N ALA A 112 6.02 -3.80 1.93
CA ALA A 112 5.44 -3.67 3.26
C ALA A 112 6.52 -3.61 4.34
N ALA A 113 7.54 -4.48 4.28
CA ALA A 113 8.65 -4.46 5.21
C ALA A 113 9.44 -3.14 5.14
N ALA A 114 9.70 -2.63 3.94
CA ALA A 114 10.35 -1.34 3.74
C ALA A 114 9.51 -0.17 4.29
N ILE A 115 8.20 -0.16 4.03
CA ILE A 115 7.28 0.86 4.54
C ILE A 115 7.24 0.81 6.08
N ILE A 116 6.97 -0.36 6.68
CA ILE A 116 6.92 -0.51 8.13
C ILE A 116 8.25 -0.15 8.78
N GLY A 117 9.37 -0.62 8.22
CA GLY A 117 10.71 -0.28 8.68
C GLY A 117 10.96 1.22 8.66
N GLY A 118 10.58 1.90 7.57
CA GLY A 118 10.69 3.35 7.46
C GLY A 118 9.76 4.12 8.39
N LEU A 119 8.53 3.65 8.60
CA LEU A 119 7.58 4.22 9.56
C LEU A 119 8.11 4.11 11.00
N LEU A 120 8.66 2.95 11.38
CA LEU A 120 9.22 2.73 12.71
C LEU A 120 10.50 3.54 12.93
N ALA A 121 11.43 3.51 11.98
CA ALA A 121 12.68 4.28 12.04
C ALA A 121 12.45 5.79 12.02
N GLY A 122 11.37 6.24 11.38
CA GLY A 122 10.97 7.65 11.29
C GLY A 122 10.03 8.13 12.40
N ARG A 123 9.65 7.27 13.35
CA ARG A 123 8.64 7.60 14.39
C ARG A 123 8.97 8.86 15.19
N SER A 124 10.24 9.08 15.53
CA SER A 124 10.67 10.25 16.30
C SER A 124 10.47 11.58 15.56
N ALA A 125 10.50 11.58 14.22
CA ALA A 125 10.25 12.78 13.42
C ALA A 125 8.79 13.26 13.44
N LEU A 126 7.88 12.49 14.06
CA LEU A 126 6.49 12.91 14.30
C LEU A 126 6.34 13.78 15.55
N ALA A 127 7.33 13.79 16.46
CA ALA A 127 7.25 14.49 17.73
C ALA A 127 7.68 15.97 17.65
N ASP A 128 8.47 16.34 16.63
CA ASP A 128 8.95 17.71 16.44
C ASP A 128 8.77 18.16 14.97
N PRO A 129 7.62 18.77 14.63
CA PRO A 129 7.37 19.32 13.31
C PRO A 129 8.31 20.50 12.95
N ASP A 130 8.92 21.15 13.93
CA ASP A 130 9.71 22.37 13.70
C ASP A 130 11.20 22.10 13.57
N ALA A 131 11.63 20.84 13.66
CA ALA A 131 13.02 20.43 13.42
C ALA A 131 13.56 20.81 12.02
N ASP A 132 12.68 20.99 11.03
CA ASP A 132 13.03 21.44 9.67
C ASP A 132 13.43 22.93 9.60
N LEU A 133 13.09 23.74 10.62
CA LEU A 133 13.43 25.18 10.68
C LEU A 133 14.74 25.46 11.41
N LYS A 134 15.37 24.44 11.99
CA LYS A 134 16.56 24.56 12.85
C LYS A 134 17.84 23.99 12.23
N SER A 135 17.79 23.49 10.99
CA SER A 135 18.93 22.98 10.22
C SER A 135 19.25 23.88 9.04
#